data_AF-A0A1D6GEC6-F1
#
_entry.id   AF-A0A1D6GEC6-F1
#
_cell.length_a   1.000
_cell.length_b   1.000
_cell.length_c   1.000
_cell.angle_alpha   90.00
_cell.angle_beta   90.00
_cell.angle_gamma   90.00
#
_symmetry.space_group_name_H-M   'P 1'
#
loop_
_entity.id
_entity.type
_entity.pdbx_description
1 polymer ?
#
loop_
_entity_poly.entity_id
_entity_poly.type
_entity_poly.pdbx_seq_one_letter_code
_entity_poly.pdbx_strand_id
1 'polypeptide(L)'
;MATHYQAATLIASPSYPNAIAWSSDNLVAVASGHIVTILNPAALDGPRGLVGLRHSDPFPIGVVKREDLLEPCLLPTSLARETEPCARSISWSQQGFAPNYGCLLAVCTVNDHVKLYRSPIWELCDEWVEVADISQLLFNYYKIINFGEDNGSHLTSSKNTNSGEAEVLGSTCRSEESLYFRGPGQRKIKPAR
;
A
#
# COMPACT_ATOMS: atom_id res chain seq x y z
N MET A 1 8.72 -37.76 -28.23
CA MET A 1 9.23 -36.70 -27.33
C MET A 1 8.03 -35.86 -26.94
N ALA A 2 7.52 -36.04 -25.72
CA ALA A 2 6.37 -35.26 -25.26
C ALA A 2 6.87 -33.89 -24.83
N THR A 3 6.27 -32.83 -25.34
CA THR A 3 6.52 -31.47 -24.89
C THR A 3 6.10 -31.34 -23.42
N HIS A 4 7.06 -31.29 -22.51
CA HIS A 4 6.84 -31.06 -21.07
C HIS A 4 6.48 -29.60 -20.75
N TYR A 5 5.86 -28.90 -21.69
CA TYR A 5 5.46 -27.51 -21.53
C TYR A 5 3.98 -27.47 -21.24
N GLN A 6 3.64 -26.87 -20.11
CA GLN A 6 2.26 -26.55 -19.78
C GLN A 6 2.07 -25.05 -19.83
N ALA A 7 1.06 -24.63 -20.58
CA ALA A 7 0.60 -23.26 -20.58
C ALA A 7 -0.49 -23.09 -19.53
N ALA A 8 -0.40 -22.03 -18.73
CA ALA A 8 -1.50 -21.53 -17.93
C ALA A 8 -2.07 -20.29 -18.64
N THR A 9 -3.38 -20.27 -18.86
CA THR A 9 -4.05 -19.10 -19.43
C THR A 9 -4.21 -18.04 -18.36
N LEU A 10 -3.69 -16.85 -18.62
CA LEU A 10 -3.90 -15.67 -17.79
C LEU A 10 -5.12 -14.91 -18.31
N ILE A 11 -5.82 -14.21 -17.41
CA ILE A 11 -7.01 -13.43 -17.78
C ILE A 11 -6.65 -12.17 -18.61
N ALA A 12 -5.43 -11.66 -18.46
CA ALA A 12 -4.89 -10.48 -19.13
C ALA A 12 -3.36 -10.57 -19.22
N SER A 13 -2.72 -9.53 -19.76
CA SER A 13 -1.27 -9.38 -19.71
C SER A 13 -0.82 -8.79 -18.37
N PRO A 14 0.24 -9.30 -17.72
CA PRO A 14 0.87 -8.62 -16.59
C PRO A 14 1.33 -7.21 -16.99
N SER A 15 0.77 -6.18 -16.35
CA SER A 15 0.95 -4.77 -16.77
C SER A 15 1.95 -3.99 -15.92
N TYR A 16 2.22 -4.42 -14.68
CA TYR A 16 3.09 -3.71 -13.75
C TYR A 16 4.44 -4.41 -13.50
N PRO A 17 5.49 -3.65 -13.12
CA PRO A 17 6.74 -4.26 -12.67
C PRO A 17 6.47 -5.13 -11.44
N ASN A 18 7.19 -6.23 -11.31
CA ASN A 18 7.02 -7.19 -10.20
C ASN A 18 5.62 -7.82 -10.13
N ALA A 19 4.98 -8.01 -11.29
CA ALA A 19 3.73 -8.77 -11.42
C ALA A 19 3.91 -10.29 -11.33
N ILE A 20 5.15 -10.79 -11.27
CA ILE A 20 5.46 -12.22 -11.15
C ILE A 20 6.41 -12.41 -9.97
N ALA A 21 6.06 -13.30 -9.05
CA ALA A 21 6.88 -13.60 -7.89
C ALA A 21 6.85 -15.09 -7.52
N TRP A 22 8.01 -15.65 -7.16
CA TRP A 22 8.16 -17.03 -6.71
C TRP A 22 8.34 -17.07 -5.19
N SER A 23 7.55 -17.91 -4.51
CA SER A 23 7.61 -18.13 -3.07
C SER A 23 8.65 -19.17 -2.66
N SER A 24 8.96 -19.24 -1.37
CA SER A 24 9.76 -20.33 -0.80
C SER A 24 9.02 -21.68 -0.74
N ASP A 25 7.68 -21.70 -0.85
CA ASP A 25 6.88 -22.94 -0.88
C ASP A 25 6.64 -23.49 -2.30
N ASN A 26 7.48 -23.05 -3.26
CA ASN A 26 7.44 -23.48 -4.66
C ASN A 26 6.13 -23.12 -5.39
N LEU A 27 5.59 -21.94 -5.12
CA LEU A 27 4.45 -21.36 -5.82
C LEU A 27 4.89 -20.13 -6.62
N VAL A 28 4.31 -19.98 -7.80
CA VAL A 28 4.50 -18.81 -8.65
C VAL A 28 3.20 -18.03 -8.69
N ALA A 29 3.21 -16.80 -8.20
CA ALA A 29 2.10 -15.86 -8.35
C ALA A 29 2.31 -15.01 -9.59
N VAL A 30 1.25 -14.85 -10.38
CA VAL A 30 1.21 -13.99 -11.57
C VAL A 30 0.02 -13.05 -11.47
N ALA A 31 0.29 -11.77 -11.28
CA ALA A 31 -0.69 -10.70 -11.30
C ALA A 31 -1.02 -10.31 -12.75
N SER A 32 -2.31 -10.37 -13.08
CA SER A 32 -2.80 -10.08 -14.43
C SER A 32 -4.21 -9.50 -14.33
N GLY A 33 -4.35 -8.19 -14.52
CA GLY A 33 -5.62 -7.48 -14.32
C GLY A 33 -6.12 -7.63 -12.88
N HIS A 34 -7.40 -8.00 -12.72
CA HIS A 34 -8.06 -8.15 -11.42
C HIS A 34 -7.87 -9.51 -10.74
N ILE A 35 -7.00 -10.37 -11.29
CA ILE A 35 -6.73 -11.70 -10.73
C ILE A 35 -5.23 -11.89 -10.54
N VAL A 36 -4.84 -12.45 -9.39
CA VAL A 36 -3.52 -13.04 -9.20
C VAL A 36 -3.66 -14.55 -9.30
N THR A 37 -3.06 -15.15 -10.33
CA THR A 37 -3.05 -16.60 -10.55
C THR A 37 -1.88 -17.23 -9.83
N ILE A 38 -2.15 -18.26 -9.03
CA ILE A 38 -1.16 -19.02 -8.28
C ILE A 38 -0.92 -20.35 -8.98
N LEU A 39 0.32 -20.58 -9.40
CA LEU A 39 0.75 -21.78 -10.12
C LEU A 39 1.68 -22.59 -9.21
N ASN A 40 1.63 -23.91 -9.35
CA ASN A 40 2.60 -24.81 -8.75
C ASN A 40 3.42 -25.46 -9.87
N PRO A 41 4.69 -25.09 -10.08
CA PRO A 41 5.51 -25.66 -11.14
C PRO A 41 5.69 -27.18 -11.06
N ALA A 42 5.47 -27.79 -9.89
CA ALA A 42 5.54 -29.23 -9.70
C ALA A 42 4.21 -29.96 -10.00
N ALA A 43 3.08 -29.25 -10.05
CA ALA A 43 1.78 -29.83 -10.33
C ALA A 43 1.34 -29.39 -11.73
N LEU A 44 1.24 -30.35 -12.65
CA LEU A 44 0.89 -30.09 -14.03
C LEU A 44 -0.63 -29.99 -14.28
N ASP A 45 -1.41 -29.72 -13.24
CA ASP A 45 -2.88 -29.71 -13.31
C ASP A 45 -3.40 -28.30 -12.99
N GLY A 46 -3.40 -27.44 -14.01
CA GLY A 46 -3.96 -26.09 -13.94
C GLY A 46 -3.36 -25.15 -12.88
N PRO A 47 -4.02 -23.99 -12.66
CA PRO A 47 -3.65 -23.08 -11.57
C PRO A 47 -4.06 -23.68 -10.22
N ARG A 48 -3.15 -23.59 -9.23
CA ARG A 48 -3.38 -24.07 -7.87
C ARG A 48 -4.29 -23.14 -7.06
N GLY A 49 -4.44 -21.89 -7.49
CA GLY A 49 -5.34 -20.97 -6.84
C GLY A 49 -5.43 -19.61 -7.52
N LEU A 50 -6.34 -18.79 -7.04
CA LEU A 50 -6.64 -17.45 -7.54
C LEU A 50 -6.86 -16.48 -6.38
N VAL A 51 -6.39 -15.26 -6.54
CA VAL A 51 -6.78 -14.11 -5.71
C VAL A 51 -7.62 -13.18 -6.58
N GLY A 52 -8.89 -13.02 -6.23
CA GLY A 52 -9.77 -12.03 -6.86
C GLY A 52 -9.60 -10.67 -6.21
N LEU A 53 -9.15 -9.67 -6.97
CA LEU A 53 -9.05 -8.29 -6.49
C LEU A 53 -10.42 -7.62 -6.60
N ARG A 54 -10.83 -6.97 -5.52
CA ARG A 54 -12.07 -6.20 -5.45
C ARG A 54 -11.72 -4.72 -5.37
N HIS A 55 -12.62 -3.87 -5.88
CA HIS A 55 -12.52 -2.44 -5.64
C HIS A 55 -12.48 -2.15 -4.14
N SER A 56 -11.65 -1.19 -3.77
CA SER A 56 -11.56 -0.64 -2.43
C SER A 56 -11.47 0.87 -2.57
N ASP A 57 -12.18 1.59 -1.70
CA ASP A 57 -12.20 3.05 -1.74
C ASP A 57 -10.82 3.60 -1.33
N PRO A 58 -10.22 4.50 -2.13
CA PRO A 58 -8.92 5.05 -1.79
C PRO A 58 -8.96 5.82 -0.47
N PHE A 59 -7.89 5.72 0.32
CA PHE A 59 -7.75 6.45 1.58
C PHE A 59 -7.78 7.95 1.32
N PRO A 60 -8.56 8.77 2.04
CA PRO A 60 -8.75 10.21 1.78
C PRO A 60 -7.55 11.08 2.20
N ILE A 61 -6.33 10.65 1.88
CA ILE A 61 -5.07 11.34 2.18
C ILE A 61 -4.41 11.66 0.84
N GLY A 62 -4.33 12.94 0.49
CA GLY A 62 -3.71 13.37 -0.77
C GLY A 62 -4.42 12.85 -2.04
N VAL A 63 -5.67 12.40 -1.93
CA VAL A 63 -6.44 11.85 -3.05
C VAL A 63 -6.82 12.96 -4.01
N VAL A 64 -6.43 12.77 -5.26
CA VAL A 64 -6.99 13.53 -6.37
C VAL A 64 -8.26 12.84 -6.83
N LYS A 65 -9.34 13.60 -7.06
CA LYS A 65 -10.60 13.03 -7.49
C LYS A 65 -10.42 12.34 -8.84
N ARG A 66 -11.19 11.28 -9.09
CA ARG A 66 -11.01 10.44 -10.28
C ARG A 66 -11.29 11.22 -11.57
N GLU A 67 -12.23 12.14 -11.52
CA GLU A 67 -12.54 13.11 -12.57
C GLU A 67 -11.34 14.01 -12.90
N ASP A 68 -10.58 14.41 -11.87
CA ASP A 68 -9.45 15.31 -12.00
C ASP A 68 -8.19 14.57 -12.50
N LEU A 69 -8.09 13.24 -12.34
CA LEU A 69 -6.94 12.44 -12.80
C LEU A 69 -6.65 12.52 -14.30
N LEU A 70 -7.63 12.95 -15.09
CA LEU A 70 -7.48 13.14 -16.54
C LEU A 70 -6.97 14.55 -16.90
N GLU A 71 -6.82 15.44 -15.93
CA GLU A 71 -6.32 16.79 -16.15
C GLU A 71 -4.85 16.77 -16.62
N PRO A 72 -4.49 17.47 -17.71
CA PRO A 72 -3.16 17.41 -18.32
C PRO A 72 -2.01 17.84 -17.40
N CYS A 73 -2.31 18.58 -16.34
CA CYS A 73 -1.33 19.08 -15.37
C CYS A 73 -0.98 18.08 -14.28
N LEU A 74 -1.74 16.99 -14.15
CA LEU A 74 -1.41 15.90 -13.25
C LEU A 74 -0.53 14.90 -13.98
N LEU A 75 0.65 14.64 -13.42
CA LEU A 75 1.46 13.51 -13.86
C LEU A 75 0.64 12.22 -13.68
N PRO A 76 0.69 11.26 -14.62
CA PRO A 76 0.00 9.98 -14.45
C PRO A 76 0.47 9.33 -13.15
N THR A 77 -0.37 9.34 -12.12
CA THR A 77 -0.12 8.64 -10.85
C THR A 77 -0.22 7.13 -11.02
N SER A 78 -0.81 6.66 -12.12
CA SER A 78 -0.86 5.25 -12.49
C SER A 78 -0.09 4.99 -13.78
N LEU A 79 0.74 3.94 -13.76
CA LEU A 79 1.48 3.43 -14.92
C LEU A 79 0.55 2.90 -16.02
N ALA A 80 -0.62 2.40 -15.64
CA ALA A 80 -1.66 1.93 -16.56
C ALA A 80 -2.98 2.66 -16.29
N ARG A 81 -3.71 3.02 -17.36
CA ARG A 81 -5.06 3.61 -17.28
C ARG A 81 -6.11 2.54 -17.00
N GLU A 82 -5.85 1.68 -16.02
CA GLU A 82 -6.76 0.60 -15.66
C GLU A 82 -7.90 1.17 -14.81
N THR A 83 -9.13 0.97 -15.28
CA THR A 83 -10.34 1.35 -14.55
C THR A 83 -10.76 0.28 -13.54
N GLU A 84 -10.36 -0.95 -13.82
CA GLU A 84 -10.59 -2.17 -13.05
C GLU A 84 -9.57 -2.32 -11.92
N PRO A 85 -9.89 -3.08 -10.86
CA PRO A 85 -8.96 -3.27 -9.77
C PRO A 85 -7.82 -4.14 -10.28
N CYS A 86 -6.58 -3.75 -10.03
CA CYS A 86 -5.44 -4.55 -10.44
C CYS A 86 -4.29 -4.45 -9.45
N ALA A 87 -3.42 -5.46 -9.50
CA ALA A 87 -2.23 -5.52 -8.68
C ALA A 87 -1.09 -4.74 -9.35
N ARG A 88 -0.57 -3.76 -8.63
CA ARG A 88 0.60 -2.96 -8.99
C ARG A 88 1.91 -3.68 -8.66
N SER A 89 1.90 -4.53 -7.63
CA SER A 89 3.07 -5.31 -7.21
C SER A 89 2.62 -6.45 -6.30
N ILE A 90 3.37 -7.55 -6.35
CA ILE A 90 3.16 -8.71 -5.47
C ILE A 90 4.46 -9.11 -4.77
N SER A 91 4.37 -9.64 -3.56
CA SER A 91 5.53 -10.13 -2.82
C SER A 91 5.15 -11.26 -1.88
N TRP A 92 6.07 -12.20 -1.68
CA TRP A 92 5.89 -13.32 -0.77
C TRP A 92 6.55 -13.06 0.57
N SER A 93 5.91 -13.48 1.66
CA SER A 93 6.59 -13.59 2.95
C SER A 93 7.58 -14.76 2.94
N GLN A 94 8.39 -14.83 3.99
CA GLN A 94 9.12 -16.05 4.30
C GLN A 94 8.17 -17.20 4.67
N GLN A 95 8.70 -18.41 4.61
CA GLN A 95 8.01 -19.60 5.08
C GLN A 95 7.70 -19.52 6.59
N GLY A 96 6.54 -20.03 7.02
CA GLY A 96 6.14 -20.04 8.43
C GLY A 96 5.17 -18.94 8.84
N PHE A 97 4.83 -18.02 7.93
CA PHE A 97 3.91 -16.91 8.19
C PHE A 97 2.44 -17.24 7.87
N ALA A 98 2.19 -18.27 7.05
CA ALA A 98 0.85 -18.80 6.80
C ALA A 98 0.63 -20.13 7.55
N PRO A 99 -0.62 -20.59 7.71
CA PRO A 99 -0.92 -21.92 8.24
C PRO A 99 -0.12 -23.01 7.52
N ASN A 100 0.16 -24.12 8.21
CA ASN A 100 0.93 -25.25 7.69
C ASN A 100 2.36 -24.89 7.24
N TYR A 101 2.99 -23.91 7.90
CA TYR A 101 4.31 -23.40 7.54
C TYR A 101 4.37 -22.88 6.10
N GLY A 102 3.28 -22.31 5.59
CA GLY A 102 3.23 -21.73 4.24
C GLY A 102 3.74 -20.29 4.18
N CYS A 103 3.71 -19.72 2.97
CA CYS A 103 3.97 -18.30 2.73
C CYS A 103 2.66 -17.49 2.66
N LEU A 104 2.71 -16.23 3.08
CA LEU A 104 1.68 -15.23 2.80
C LEU A 104 2.02 -14.49 1.51
N LEU A 105 1.00 -14.12 0.75
CA LEU A 105 1.11 -13.27 -0.42
C LEU A 105 0.66 -11.85 -0.07
N ALA A 106 1.54 -10.87 -0.22
CA ALA A 106 1.20 -9.47 -0.18
C ALA A 106 0.88 -8.97 -1.60
N VAL A 107 -0.25 -8.28 -1.75
CA VAL A 107 -0.67 -7.67 -3.01
C VAL A 107 -0.90 -6.19 -2.79
N CYS A 108 -0.17 -5.35 -3.53
CA CYS A 108 -0.40 -3.91 -3.59
C CYS A 108 -1.30 -3.61 -4.78
N THR A 109 -2.47 -3.02 -4.54
CA THR A 109 -3.43 -2.67 -5.59
C THR A 109 -3.18 -1.26 -6.14
N VAL A 110 -3.79 -0.94 -7.28
CA VAL A 110 -3.75 0.42 -7.85
C VAL A 110 -4.44 1.49 -7.02
N ASN A 111 -5.27 1.10 -6.04
CA ASN A 111 -5.92 2.01 -5.11
C ASN A 111 -5.13 2.16 -3.80
N ASP A 112 -3.85 1.77 -3.78
CA ASP A 112 -2.94 1.90 -2.63
C ASP A 112 -3.28 1.04 -1.41
N HIS A 113 -4.06 -0.02 -1.63
CA HIS A 113 -4.28 -1.05 -0.61
C HIS A 113 -3.19 -2.12 -0.69
N VAL A 114 -2.57 -2.41 0.45
CA VAL A 114 -1.69 -3.57 0.62
C VAL A 114 -2.44 -4.62 1.42
N LYS A 115 -2.80 -5.71 0.74
CA LYS A 115 -3.58 -6.80 1.30
C LYS A 115 -2.74 -8.06 1.42
N LEU A 116 -2.94 -8.81 2.50
CA LEU A 116 -2.30 -10.09 2.74
C LEU A 116 -3.28 -11.22 2.43
N TYR A 117 -2.80 -12.21 1.70
CA TYR A 117 -3.53 -13.42 1.34
C TYR A 117 -2.78 -14.65 1.80
N ARG A 118 -3.53 -15.71 2.08
CA ARG A 118 -3.01 -17.03 2.40
C ARG A 118 -3.70 -18.10 1.58
N SER A 119 -3.09 -19.28 1.50
CA SER A 119 -3.73 -20.44 0.90
C SER A 119 -5.04 -20.79 1.64
N PRO A 120 -6.03 -21.32 0.90
CA PRO A 120 -7.26 -21.84 1.50
C PRO A 120 -6.95 -23.00 2.46
N ILE A 121 -7.85 -23.20 3.44
CA ILE A 121 -7.73 -24.30 4.42
C ILE A 121 -8.29 -25.61 3.83
N TRP A 122 -9.23 -25.48 2.90
CA TRP A 122 -9.94 -26.61 2.28
C TRP A 122 -9.36 -26.89 0.90
N GLU A 123 -9.07 -28.17 0.61
CA GLU A 123 -8.44 -28.60 -0.65
C GLU A 123 -9.31 -28.42 -1.90
N LEU A 124 -10.61 -28.17 -1.73
CA LEU A 124 -11.59 -27.96 -2.81
C LEU A 124 -11.81 -26.49 -3.16
N CYS A 125 -11.11 -25.57 -2.49
CA CYS A 125 -11.22 -24.16 -2.74
C CYS A 125 -9.93 -23.67 -3.38
N ASP A 126 -10.06 -23.01 -4.53
CA ASP A 126 -8.92 -22.42 -5.24
C ASP A 126 -8.77 -20.93 -4.89
N GLU A 127 -9.76 -20.33 -4.22
CA GLU A 127 -9.73 -18.92 -3.85
C GLU A 127 -8.87 -18.71 -2.59
N TRP A 128 -7.83 -17.89 -2.74
CA TRP A 128 -6.97 -17.47 -1.65
C TRP A 128 -7.71 -16.51 -0.72
N VAL A 129 -7.49 -16.68 0.57
CA VAL A 129 -8.24 -15.97 1.60
C VAL A 129 -7.51 -14.69 2.01
N GLU A 130 -8.20 -13.55 1.93
CA GLU A 130 -7.72 -12.29 2.48
C GLU A 130 -7.61 -12.40 4.02
N VAL A 131 -6.42 -12.14 4.55
CA VAL A 131 -6.10 -12.21 5.99
C VAL A 131 -6.20 -10.83 6.64
N ALA A 132 -5.69 -9.81 5.95
CA ALA A 132 -5.66 -8.45 6.47
C ALA A 132 -5.45 -7.43 5.34
N ASP A 133 -6.05 -6.25 5.50
CA ASP A 133 -5.70 -5.05 4.75
C ASP A 133 -4.78 -4.18 5.63
N ILE A 134 -3.48 -4.20 5.31
CA ILE A 134 -2.44 -3.50 6.08
C ILE A 134 -2.60 -1.98 5.95
N SER A 135 -2.99 -1.50 4.78
CA SER A 135 -3.23 -0.07 4.57
C SER A 135 -4.38 0.41 5.43
N GLN A 136 -5.47 -0.38 5.54
CA GLN A 136 -6.60 -0.04 6.40
C GLN A 136 -6.23 -0.06 7.88
N LEU A 137 -5.47 -1.06 8.33
CA LEU A 137 -4.99 -1.15 9.71
C LEU A 137 -4.12 0.06 10.07
N LEU A 138 -3.22 0.46 9.17
CA LEU A 138 -2.37 1.63 9.36
C LEU A 138 -3.18 2.93 9.38
N PHE A 139 -4.13 3.09 8.47
CA PHE A 139 -5.02 4.25 8.44
C PHE A 139 -5.84 4.39 9.72
N ASN A 140 -6.42 3.29 10.21
CA ASN A 140 -7.15 3.28 11.47
C ASN A 140 -6.24 3.64 12.65
N TYR A 141 -5.00 3.15 12.66
CA TYR A 141 -4.02 3.53 13.68
C TYR A 141 -3.74 5.03 13.66
N TYR A 142 -3.53 5.63 12.48
CA TYR A 142 -3.31 7.08 12.35
C TYR A 142 -4.48 7.91 12.84
N LYS A 143 -5.72 7.46 12.61
CA LYS A 143 -6.91 8.08 13.18
C LYS A 143 -6.93 8.01 14.71
N ILE A 144 -6.55 6.88 15.30
CA ILE A 144 -6.54 6.70 16.75
C ILE A 144 -5.54 7.64 17.43
N ILE A 145 -4.38 7.89 16.81
CA ILE A 145 -3.36 8.78 17.38
C ILE A 145 -3.54 10.25 16.97
N ASN A 146 -4.66 10.61 16.32
CA ASN A 146 -4.94 11.94 15.78
C ASN A 146 -3.79 12.50 14.92
N PHE A 147 -3.19 11.64 14.09
CA PHE A 147 -2.06 12.03 13.27
C PHE A 147 -2.48 13.08 12.23
N GLY A 148 -1.83 14.24 12.26
CA GLY A 148 -2.10 15.35 11.33
C GLY A 148 -3.20 16.31 11.78
N GLU A 149 -3.84 16.08 12.93
CA GLU A 149 -4.68 17.10 13.57
C GLU A 149 -3.76 18.11 14.26
N ASP A 150 -3.53 19.26 13.62
CA ASP A 150 -3.01 20.43 14.31
C ASP A 150 -4.11 20.91 15.26
N ASN A 151 -3.96 20.61 16.56
CA ASN A 151 -4.75 21.24 17.61
C ASN A 151 -4.35 22.72 17.64
N GLY A 152 -4.86 23.50 16.68
CA GLY A 152 -4.68 24.93 16.56
C GLY A 152 -5.34 25.64 17.73
N SER A 153 -4.78 25.50 18.93
CA SER A 153 -5.09 26.31 20.09
C SER A 153 -4.03 27.40 20.22
N HIS A 154 -3.82 28.19 19.17
CA HIS A 154 -3.11 29.46 19.31
C HIS A 154 -3.79 30.55 18.47
N LEU A 155 -4.39 31.48 19.21
CA LEU A 155 -4.77 32.86 18.85
C LEU A 155 -6.16 33.09 18.22
N THR A 156 -7.22 32.70 18.93
CA THR A 156 -8.36 33.64 19.06
C THR A 156 -8.53 34.00 20.52
N SER A 157 -7.63 34.84 21.02
CA SER A 157 -7.90 35.60 22.24
C SER A 157 -8.98 36.63 21.92
N SER A 158 -10.12 36.48 22.57
CA SER A 158 -11.20 37.47 22.57
C SER A 158 -10.80 38.66 23.45
N LYS A 159 -10.73 39.87 22.87
CA LYS A 159 -11.32 41.09 23.47
C LYS A 159 -11.29 42.32 22.55
N ASN A 160 -12.49 42.70 22.11
CA ASN A 160 -13.12 44.03 22.15
C ASN A 160 -12.55 45.26 21.40
N THR A 161 -13.33 45.69 20.40
CA THR A 161 -13.87 47.06 20.16
C THR A 161 -12.97 48.30 20.39
N ASN A 162 -12.53 48.95 19.29
CA ASN A 162 -13.03 50.25 18.79
C ASN A 162 -12.01 51.00 17.90
N SER A 163 -12.54 51.57 16.82
CA SER A 163 -12.15 52.83 16.12
C SER A 163 -10.71 53.06 15.65
N GLY A 164 -10.58 53.45 14.39
CA GLY A 164 -9.56 54.44 13.96
C GLY A 164 -8.64 53.97 12.84
N GLU A 165 -8.71 54.72 11.75
CA GLU A 165 -7.84 54.77 10.58
C GLU A 165 -6.34 54.58 10.86
N ALA A 166 -5.62 53.94 9.93
CA ALA A 166 -4.56 54.55 9.11
C ALA A 166 -3.53 53.52 8.60
N GLU A 167 -3.04 53.83 7.40
CA GLU A 167 -2.01 53.25 6.56
C GLU A 167 -0.77 52.65 7.26
N VAL A 168 -0.17 51.61 6.65
CA VAL A 168 1.10 51.68 5.88
C VAL A 168 1.58 50.25 5.66
N LEU A 169 1.66 49.88 4.38
CA LEU A 169 2.20 48.61 3.90
C LEU A 169 3.73 48.75 3.74
N GLY A 170 4.48 47.79 4.30
CA GLY A 170 5.82 47.47 3.82
C GLY A 170 6.83 47.17 4.93
N SER A 171 7.21 45.90 5.07
CA SER A 171 8.60 45.57 5.37
C SER A 171 8.91 44.09 5.09
N THR A 172 9.66 43.88 4.01
CA THR A 172 10.78 42.93 3.87
C THR A 172 10.74 41.59 4.60
N CYS A 173 10.55 40.52 3.82
CA CYS A 173 11.02 39.17 4.15
C CYS A 173 12.56 39.11 4.09
N ARG A 174 13.19 38.78 5.21
CA ARG A 174 14.43 37.99 5.27
C ARG A 174 14.70 37.60 6.73
N SER A 175 14.73 36.30 7.02
CA SER A 175 15.92 35.68 7.60
C SER A 175 15.76 34.16 7.60
N GLU A 176 16.81 33.52 7.10
CA GLU A 176 17.15 32.13 7.33
C GLU A 176 17.24 31.85 8.83
N GLU A 177 16.92 30.63 9.26
CA GLU A 177 17.89 29.80 9.97
C GLU A 177 17.41 28.34 10.12
N SER A 178 18.30 27.46 9.68
CA SER A 178 18.37 26.04 9.97
C SER A 178 18.31 25.72 11.48
N LEU A 179 18.09 24.45 11.84
CA LEU A 179 19.11 23.61 12.50
C LEU A 179 18.50 22.31 13.10
N TYR A 180 19.03 21.19 12.60
CA TYR A 180 19.30 19.90 13.25
C TYR A 180 18.21 19.04 13.91
N PHE A 181 18.00 17.89 13.25
CA PHE A 181 17.57 16.61 13.83
C PHE A 181 18.41 16.22 15.05
N ARG A 182 17.74 15.87 16.16
CA ARG A 182 18.35 15.23 17.34
C ARG A 182 17.65 13.89 17.59
N GLY A 183 18.37 12.79 17.32
CA GLY A 183 17.94 11.43 17.68
C GLY A 183 18.13 11.11 19.17
N PRO A 184 17.42 10.11 19.73
CA PRO A 184 17.47 9.82 21.16
C PRO A 184 18.58 8.84 21.57
N GLY A 185 19.45 9.30 22.49
CA GLY A 185 19.68 8.68 23.80
C GLY A 185 20.53 7.39 23.90
N GLN A 186 21.85 7.56 24.07
CA GLN A 186 22.75 6.54 24.60
C GLN A 186 22.51 6.29 26.11
N ARG A 187 22.41 5.01 26.51
CA ARG A 187 22.36 4.56 27.91
C ARG A 187 23.78 4.50 28.51
N LYS A 188 23.96 5.10 29.69
CA LYS A 188 25.22 5.10 30.46
C LYS A 188 25.43 3.76 31.19
N ILE A 189 26.63 3.19 31.03
CA ILE A 189 27.20 2.07 31.80
C ILE A 189 27.75 2.62 33.13
N LYS A 190 27.50 1.94 34.25
CA LYS A 190 28.15 2.21 35.56
C LYS A 190 29.32 1.23 35.80
N PRO A 191 30.42 1.66 36.44
CA PRO A 191 31.59 0.80 36.67
C PRO A 191 31.46 -0.05 37.94
N ALA A 192 32.27 -1.12 37.97
CA ALA A 192 32.32 -2.17 38.98
C ALA A 192 33.07 -1.76 40.26
N ARG A 193 32.74 -2.45 41.36
CA ARG A 193 33.61 -2.70 42.50
C ARG A 193 33.32 -4.10 43.03
#